data_AF-A0A6N2LHR2-F1
#
_entry.id   AF-A0A6N2LHR2-F1
#
_cell.length_a   1.000
_cell.length_b   1.000
_cell.length_c   1.000
_cell.angle_alpha   90.00
_cell.angle_beta   90.00
_cell.angle_gamma   90.00
#
_symmetry.space_group_name_H-M   'P 1'
#
loop_
_entity.id
_entity.type
_entity.pdbx_description
1 polymer ?
#
loop_
_entity_poly.entity_id
_entity_poly.type
_entity_poly.pdbx_seq_one_letter_code
_entity_poly.pdbx_strand_id
1 'polypeptide(L)' 'MVVFSKGYASSRWCLDELVEILTCKKRKTAQIFLPIFYDIDPSDVRKQSGSFAEAFDKHDDRFKEKVKE' A
#
# COMPACT_ATOMS: atom_id res chain seq x y z
N MET A 1 10.28 -6.44 5.79
CA MET A 1 10.07 -5.24 6.64
C MET A 1 9.45 -4.18 5.75
N VAL A 2 8.45 -3.44 6.22
CA VAL A 2 7.79 -2.42 5.42
C VAL A 2 7.81 -1.09 6.17
N VAL A 3 8.19 -0.02 5.48
CA VAL A 3 8.17 1.35 6.01
C VAL A 3 7.09 2.12 5.27
N PHE A 4 5.96 2.35 5.94
CA PHE A 4 4.91 3.20 5.42
C PHE A 4 5.29 4.66 5.64
N SER A 5 5.18 5.46 4.58
CA SER A 5 5.38 6.90 4.58
C SER A 5 4.25 7.54 3.77
N LYS A 6 4.14 8.88 3.82
CA LYS A 6 3.11 9.64 3.07
C LYS A 6 3.09 9.32 1.57
N GLY A 7 4.24 9.00 0.97
CA GLY A 7 4.35 8.68 -0.47
C GLY A 7 4.26 7.19 -0.82
N TYR A 8 4.11 6.30 0.16
CA TYR A 8 4.20 4.85 -0.08
C TYR A 8 3.15 4.38 -1.09
N ALA A 9 1.89 4.77 -0.90
CA ALA A 9 0.78 4.35 -1.76
C ALA A 9 0.82 4.96 -3.16
N SER A 10 1.57 6.04 -3.38
CA SER A 10 1.71 6.66 -4.70
C SER A 10 2.48 5.76 -5.68
N SER A 11 3.35 4.89 -5.17
CA SER A 11 4.09 3.93 -5.97
C SER A 11 3.30 2.63 -6.11
N ARG A 12 2.84 2.33 -7.33
CA ARG A 12 2.21 1.04 -7.65
C ARG A 12 3.14 -0.13 -7.30
N TRP A 13 4.44 0.02 -7.54
CA TRP A 13 5.42 -1.01 -7.19
C TRP A 13 5.44 -1.30 -5.70
N CYS A 14 5.40 -0.28 -4.84
CA CYS A 14 5.37 -0.46 -3.39
C CYS A 14 4.09 -1.17 -2.92
N LEU A 15 2.97 -0.95 -3.60
CA LEU A 15 1.70 -1.64 -3.34
C LEU A 15 1.76 -3.11 -3.81
N ASP A 16 2.30 -3.37 -5.00
CA ASP A 16 2.48 -4.73 -5.52
C ASP A 16 3.42 -5.55 -4.61
N GLU A 17 4.53 -4.95 -4.16
CA GLU A 17 5.44 -5.59 -3.20
C GLU A 17 4.76 -5.87 -1.85
N LEU A 18 3.92 -4.95 -1.36
CA LEU A 18 3.16 -5.14 -0.12
C LEU A 18 2.23 -6.36 -0.22
N VAL A 19 1.55 -6.54 -1.35
CA VAL A 19 0.68 -7.70 -1.60
C VAL A 19 1.50 -8.98 -1.52
N GLU A 20 2.70 -9.04 -2.12
CA GLU A 20 3.51 -10.25 -2.10
C GLU A 20 4.10 -10.58 -0.74
N ILE A 21 4.47 -9.57 0.04
CA ILE A 21 4.87 -9.77 1.44
C ILE A 21 3.70 -10.36 2.24
N LEU A 22 2.49 -9.83 2.08
CA LEU A 22 1.30 -10.32 2.78
C LEU A 22 0.89 -11.72 2.33
N THR A 23 1.02 -12.03 1.03
CA THR A 23 0.80 -13.36 0.47
C THR A 23 1.79 -14.36 1.04
N CYS A 24 3.08 -14.00 1.11
CA CYS A 24 4.12 -14.84 1.70
C CYS A 24 3.85 -15.11 3.18
N LYS A 25 3.48 -14.07 3.94
CA LYS A 25 3.09 -14.17 5.36
C LYS A 25 1.90 -15.12 5.55
N LYS A 26 0.87 -15.05 4.70
CA LYS A 26 -0.28 -15.97 4.76
C LYS A 26 0.11 -17.42 4.50
N ARG A 27 1.08 -17.66 3.60
CA ARG A 27 1.57 -19.01 3.26
C ARG A 27 2.54 -19.58 4.30
N LYS A 28 3.28 -18.73 5.02
CA LYS A 28 4.28 -19.11 6.02
C LYS A 28 3.88 -18.58 7.40
N THR A 29 3.28 -19.44 8.21
CA THR A 29 2.73 -19.10 9.54
C THR A 29 3.73 -18.49 10.53
N ALA A 30 5.04 -18.68 10.33
CA ALA A 30 6.10 -18.19 11.21
C ALA A 30 6.75 -16.86 10.76
N GLN A 31 6.28 -16.23 9.68
CA GLN A 31 6.91 -15.00 9.18
C GLN A 31 6.41 -13.75 9.93
N ILE A 32 7.32 -13.08 10.63
CA ILE A 32 7.01 -11.84 11.36
C ILE A 32 6.95 -10.67 10.36
N PHE A 33 5.82 -9.98 10.34
CA PHE A 33 5.63 -8.74 9.59
C PHE A 33 5.74 -7.56 10.55
N LEU A 34 6.79 -6.76 10.38
CA LEU A 34 7.04 -5.55 11.16
C LEU A 34 6.80 -4.32 10.27
N PRO A 35 5.64 -3.65 10.42
CA PRO A 35 5.39 -2.38 9.78
C PRO A 35 5.98 -1.23 10.62
N ILE A 36 6.65 -0.30 9.94
CA ILE A 36 7.14 0.96 10.50
C ILE A 36 6.30 2.08 9.90
N PHE A 37 5.81 2.99 10.73
CA PHE A 37 5.00 4.14 10.30
C PHE A 37 5.85 5.41 10.45
N TYR A 38 6.36 5.90 9.32
CA TYR A 38 7.24 7.06 9.28
C TYR A 38 6.44 8.33 8.95
N ASP A 39 6.27 9.18 9.96
CA ASP A 39 5.56 10.47 9.86
C ASP A 39 4.12 10.34 9.30
N ILE A 40 3.43 9.25 9.64
CA ILE A 40 2.03 9.00 9.31
C ILE A 40 1.29 8.35 10.48
N ASP A 41 -0.03 8.53 10.53
CA ASP A 41 -0.86 7.79 11.46
C ASP A 41 -1.09 6.35 10.94
N PRO A 42 -0.91 5.30 11.76
CA PRO A 42 -1.20 3.93 11.34
C PRO A 42 -2.63 3.72 10.83
N SER A 43 -3.58 4.54 11.27
CA SER A 43 -4.95 4.54 10.80
C SER A 43 -5.10 5.01 9.35
N ASP A 44 -4.21 5.86 8.84
CA ASP A 44 -4.19 6.24 7.42
C ASP A 44 -3.90 5.05 6.52
N VAL A 45 -2.98 4.18 6.94
CA VAL A 45 -2.72 2.91 6.23
C VAL A 45 -3.90 1.96 6.36
N ARG A 46 -4.43 1.77 7.58
CA ARG A 46 -5.49 0.79 7.84
C ARG A 46 -6.83 1.16 7.19
N LYS A 47 -7.19 2.44 7.25
CA LYS A 47 -8.47 2.97 6.72
C LYS A 47 -8.33 3.52 5.30
N GLN A 48 -7.11 3.50 4.74
CA GLN A 48 -6.82 4.06 3.42
C GLN A 48 -7.23 5.55 3.36
N SER A 49 -6.88 6.32 4.39
CA SER A 49 -7.20 7.75 4.52
C SER A 49 -5.97 8.65 4.34
N GLY A 50 -6.18 9.97 4.36
CA GLY A 50 -5.13 10.96 4.19
C GLY A 50 -4.38 10.76 2.85
N SER A 51 -3.05 10.79 2.90
CA SER A 51 -2.20 10.60 1.72
C SER A 51 -2.42 9.28 0.96
N PHE A 52 -2.93 8.23 1.63
CA PHE A 52 -3.25 6.96 0.99
C PHE A 52 -4.52 7.08 0.13
N ALA A 53 -5.55 7.77 0.61
CA ALA A 53 -6.78 8.02 -0.15
C ALA A 53 -6.46 8.74 -1.48
N GLU A 54 -5.71 9.84 -1.39
CA GLU A 54 -5.32 10.62 -2.58
C GLU A 54 -4.52 9.79 -3.59
N ALA A 55 -3.70 8.85 -3.12
CA ALA A 55 -2.95 7.96 -3.99
C ALA A 55 -3.84 6.93 -4.68
N PHE A 56 -4.83 6.37 -3.97
CA PHE A 56 -5.78 5.42 -4.54
C PHE A 56 -6.68 6.08 -5.59
N ASP A 57 -7.19 7.28 -5.33
CA ASP A 57 -7.98 8.03 -6.32
C ASP A 57 -7.21 8.22 -7.64
N LYS A 58 -5.92 8.58 -7.55
CA LYS A 58 -5.05 8.73 -8.73
C LYS A 58 -4.79 7.41 -9.47
N HIS A 59 -4.66 6.29 -8.74
CA HIS A 59 -4.50 4.98 -9.37
C HIS A 59 -5.78 4.54 -10.08
N ASP A 60 -6.95 4.81 -9.49
CA ASP A 60 -8.26 4.51 -10.06
C ASP A 60 -8.48 5.26 -11.37
N ASP A 61 -8.16 6.55 -11.43
CA ASP A 61 -8.27 7.34 -12.66
C ASP A 61 -7.39 6.76 -13.77
N ARG A 62 -6.12 6.47 -13.46
CA ARG A 62 -5.19 5.85 -14.42
C ARG A 62 -5.63 4.44 -14.84
N PHE A 63 -6.26 3.68 -13.94
CA PHE A 63 -6.78 2.35 -14.27
C PHE A 63 -7.98 2.45 -15.20
N LYS A 64 -8.89 3.40 -14.96
CA LYS A 64 -10.04 3.67 -15.83
C LYS A 64 -9.62 4.17 -17.21
N GLU A 65 -8.56 4.96 -17.31
CA GLU A 65 -7.98 5.38 -18.60
C GLU A 65 -7.51 4.16 -19.41
N LYS A 66 -6.76 3.25 -18.78
CA LYS A 66 -6.24 2.03 -19.44
C LYS A 66 -7.32 1.03 -19.89
N VAL A 67 -8.50 1.05 -19.28
CA VAL A 67 -9.62 0.17 -19.66
C VAL A 67 -10.41 0.73 -20.84
N LYS A 68 -10.24 2.03 -21.15
CA LYS A 68 -10.90 2.70 -22.27
C LYS A 68 -10.08 2.70 -23.57
N GLU A 69 -8.80 2.35 -23.49
CA GLU A 69 -7.95 2.03 -24.65
C GLU A 69 -8.11 0.56 -25.07
#